data_AF-A0A975J215-F1
#
_entry.id   AF-A0A975J215-F1
#
_cell.length_a   1.000
_cell.length_b   1.000
_cell.length_c   1.000
_cell.angle_alpha   90.00
_cell.angle_beta   90.00
_cell.angle_gamma   90.00
#
_symmetry.space_group_name_H-M   'P 1'
#
loop_
_entity.id
_entity.type
_entity.pdbx_description
1 polymer ?
#
loop_
_entity_poly.entity_id
_entity_poly.type
_entity_poly.pdbx_seq_one_letter_code
_entity_poly.pdbx_strand_id
1 'polypeptide(L)'
;MIRFSFAAASLCLAIVLGSCSGFVTRKQAVETAWRYSVVEWTPQVSNSHHGPDAKGIEVHTPDTGLASHGLNNGWWKPGEPARGMPYKWGGFDTPESFKAALARGRYAGDISTDEKQKRGDHAVSRQTTGIDCSGLVSRCWNLPRPFSTKELPFICRKLNSWDDLKPGDILLNYRHVMLFAGWETPGKTILAYEAGPYPVWRVNAAAMRKDKLVKNGYAPWRYPGIVD
;
A
#
# COMPACT_ATOMS: atom_id res chain seq x y z
N MET A 1 52.53 -35.37 -29.28
CA MET A 1 51.91 -34.05 -29.00
C MET A 1 50.43 -34.27 -28.72
N ILE A 2 50.01 -33.95 -27.50
CA ILE A 2 48.71 -34.29 -26.90
C ILE A 2 47.63 -33.36 -27.48
N ARG A 3 46.54 -33.94 -28.00
CA ARG A 3 45.34 -33.18 -28.42
C ARG A 3 44.43 -33.01 -27.20
N PHE A 4 44.25 -31.77 -26.75
CA PHE A 4 43.25 -31.43 -25.74
C PHE A 4 41.88 -31.30 -26.40
N SER A 5 40.94 -32.15 -26.00
CA SER A 5 39.52 -32.05 -26.34
C SER A 5 38.85 -31.13 -25.31
N PHE A 6 38.33 -29.98 -25.73
CA PHE A 6 37.52 -29.11 -24.88
C PHE A 6 36.06 -29.55 -24.97
N ALA A 7 35.56 -30.21 -23.92
CA ALA A 7 34.13 -30.40 -23.72
C ALA A 7 33.52 -29.07 -23.25
N ALA A 8 32.62 -28.49 -24.06
CA ALA A 8 31.82 -27.34 -23.66
C ALA A 8 30.78 -27.80 -22.63
N ALA A 9 31.02 -27.50 -21.36
CA ALA A 9 30.01 -27.63 -20.32
C ALA A 9 28.94 -26.55 -20.54
N SER A 10 27.76 -26.98 -20.99
CA SER A 10 26.57 -26.14 -21.11
C SER A 10 26.12 -25.74 -19.71
N LEU A 11 26.43 -24.51 -19.31
CA LEU A 11 25.98 -23.94 -18.04
C LEU A 11 24.50 -23.55 -18.19
N CYS A 12 23.62 -24.49 -17.86
CA CYS A 12 22.20 -24.22 -17.75
C CYS A 12 21.99 -23.32 -16.52
N LEU A 13 21.94 -22.00 -16.74
CA LEU A 13 21.65 -21.01 -15.71
C LEU A 13 20.19 -21.16 -15.30
N ALA A 14 19.93 -22.04 -14.35
CA ALA A 14 18.66 -22.07 -13.64
C ALA A 14 18.52 -20.74 -12.89
N ILE A 15 17.71 -19.83 -13.43
CA ILE A 15 17.24 -18.64 -12.72
C ILE A 15 16.41 -19.17 -11.56
N VAL A 16 17.04 -19.27 -10.38
CA VAL A 16 16.32 -19.43 -9.13
C VAL A 16 15.57 -18.11 -8.92
N LEU A 17 14.31 -18.08 -9.33
CA LEU A 17 13.34 -17.13 -8.81
C LEU A 17 13.24 -17.44 -7.31
N GLY A 18 14.12 -16.83 -6.52
CA GLY A 18 14.04 -16.87 -5.08
C GLY A 18 12.65 -16.39 -4.70
N SER A 19 11.87 -17.29 -4.10
CA SER A 19 10.53 -17.02 -3.63
C SER A 19 10.62 -15.96 -2.53
N CYS A 20 10.58 -14.68 -2.90
CA CYS A 20 10.44 -13.53 -2.00
C CYS A 20 9.04 -13.46 -1.37
N SER A 21 8.37 -14.61 -1.23
CA SER A 21 7.05 -14.71 -0.64
C SER A 21 7.19 -14.81 0.88
N GLY A 22 6.86 -13.72 1.59
CA GLY A 22 6.61 -13.81 3.03
C GLY A 22 5.44 -14.76 3.29
N PHE A 23 5.59 -15.68 4.24
CA PHE A 23 4.48 -16.51 4.69
C PHE A 23 3.72 -15.79 5.79
N VAL A 24 2.39 -15.83 5.72
CA VAL A 24 1.51 -15.14 6.66
C VAL A 24 0.22 -15.92 6.87
N THR A 25 -0.40 -15.82 8.04
CA THR A 25 -1.79 -16.28 8.23
C THR A 25 -2.78 -15.19 7.84
N ARG A 26 -4.02 -15.56 7.54
CA ARG A 26 -5.11 -14.60 7.29
C ARG A 26 -5.31 -13.66 8.46
N LYS A 27 -5.25 -14.21 9.67
CA LYS A 27 -5.34 -13.44 10.91
C LYS A 27 -4.23 -12.39 10.97
N GLN A 28 -2.97 -12.79 10.75
CA GLN A 28 -1.84 -11.85 10.77
C GLN A 28 -1.97 -10.76 9.71
N ALA A 29 -2.44 -11.08 8.51
CA ALA A 29 -2.64 -10.10 7.45
C ALA A 29 -3.67 -9.04 7.83
N VAL A 30 -4.83 -9.45 8.34
CA VAL A 30 -5.90 -8.54 8.76
C VAL A 30 -5.50 -7.76 10.02
N GLU A 31 -4.85 -8.40 10.99
CA GLU A 31 -4.36 -7.75 12.21
C GLU A 31 -3.30 -6.68 11.91
N THR A 32 -2.44 -6.94 10.92
CA THR A 32 -1.49 -5.93 10.42
C THR A 32 -2.22 -4.74 9.83
N ALA A 33 -3.21 -4.94 8.97
CA ALA A 33 -4.00 -3.83 8.42
C ALA A 33 -4.70 -3.00 9.52
N TRP A 34 -5.26 -3.69 10.52
CA TRP A 34 -5.87 -3.07 11.69
C TRP A 34 -4.86 -2.19 12.47
N ARG A 35 -3.65 -2.70 12.75
CA ARG A 35 -2.61 -1.92 13.46
C ARG A 35 -2.31 -0.59 12.76
N TYR A 36 -2.33 -0.56 11.43
CA TYR A 36 -2.07 0.64 10.64
C TYR A 36 -3.28 1.59 10.61
N SER A 37 -4.50 1.06 10.67
CA SER A 37 -5.72 1.89 10.73
C SER A 37 -5.94 2.53 12.12
N VAL A 38 -5.35 1.96 13.16
CA VAL A 38 -5.51 2.43 14.54
C VAL A 38 -4.26 3.07 15.14
N VAL A 39 -3.18 3.27 14.37
CA VAL A 39 -1.99 3.96 14.90
C VAL A 39 -2.34 5.37 15.36
N GLU A 40 -2.04 5.68 16.61
CA GLU A 40 -2.28 6.99 17.20
C GLU A 40 -1.01 7.82 17.23
N TRP A 41 -1.12 9.10 16.90
CA TRP A 41 -0.03 10.06 16.84
C TRP A 41 -0.57 11.50 16.97
N THR A 42 0.30 12.45 17.29
CA THR A 42 -0.05 13.88 17.34
C THR A 42 0.81 14.64 16.33
N PRO A 43 0.26 15.05 15.17
CA PRO A 43 0.95 15.90 14.21
C PRO A 43 1.47 17.19 14.84
N GLN A 44 2.64 17.63 14.40
CA GLN A 44 3.20 18.95 14.65
C GLN A 44 3.10 19.81 13.39
N VAL A 45 3.29 21.12 13.53
CA VAL A 45 3.34 22.05 12.38
C VAL A 45 4.40 21.62 11.36
N SER A 46 5.56 21.14 11.84
CA SER A 46 6.65 20.63 11.00
C SER A 46 6.29 19.37 10.21
N ASN A 47 5.17 18.71 10.50
CA ASN A 47 4.73 17.54 9.75
C ASN A 47 3.82 17.89 8.56
N SER A 48 3.38 19.15 8.40
CA SER A 48 2.59 19.62 7.25
C SER A 48 3.49 20.25 6.19
N HIS A 49 3.21 19.96 4.93
CA HIS A 49 3.90 20.53 3.78
C HIS A 49 3.01 20.52 2.54
N HIS A 50 2.94 21.67 1.86
CA HIS A 50 2.27 21.83 0.58
C HIS A 50 3.19 22.65 -0.35
N GLY A 51 3.81 21.97 -1.31
CA GLY A 51 4.80 22.55 -2.21
C GLY A 51 5.94 21.60 -2.55
N PRO A 52 6.96 22.06 -3.27
CA PRO A 52 8.10 21.24 -3.63
C PRO A 52 8.94 20.86 -2.40
N ASP A 53 9.45 19.64 -2.41
CA ASP A 53 10.51 19.18 -1.50
C ASP A 53 11.89 19.67 -1.97
N ALA A 54 12.96 19.31 -1.25
CA ALA A 54 14.33 19.73 -1.56
C ALA A 54 14.86 19.21 -2.92
N LYS A 55 14.14 18.29 -3.57
CA LYS A 55 14.43 17.79 -4.92
C LYS A 55 13.43 18.26 -5.97
N GLY A 56 12.54 19.19 -5.61
CA GLY A 56 11.49 19.71 -6.49
C GLY A 56 10.34 18.72 -6.72
N ILE A 57 10.19 17.69 -5.88
CA ILE A 57 9.02 16.82 -5.93
C ILE A 57 7.89 17.53 -5.19
N GLU A 58 6.77 17.80 -5.88
CA GLU A 58 5.58 18.36 -5.25
C GLU A 58 5.05 17.41 -4.17
N VAL A 59 4.86 17.92 -2.95
CA VAL A 59 4.35 17.19 -1.80
C VAL A 59 3.10 17.89 -1.29
N HIS A 60 2.06 17.11 -1.02
CA HIS A 60 0.88 17.59 -0.31
C HIS A 60 0.51 16.59 0.79
N THR A 61 0.67 17.03 2.03
CA THR A 61 0.27 16.26 3.20
C THR A 61 -1.26 16.20 3.33
N PRO A 62 -1.84 15.08 3.81
CA PRO A 62 -3.28 14.93 4.01
C PRO A 62 -3.81 15.61 5.28
N ASP A 63 -3.30 16.79 5.61
CA ASP A 63 -3.84 17.64 6.67
C ASP A 63 -5.02 18.48 6.18
N THR A 64 -5.72 19.14 7.11
CA THR A 64 -6.91 19.95 6.78
C THR A 64 -6.60 21.15 5.87
N GLY A 65 -5.34 21.59 5.76
CA GLY A 65 -4.89 22.62 4.82
C GLY A 65 -4.90 22.16 3.36
N LEU A 66 -4.99 20.86 3.10
CA LEU A 66 -5.03 20.29 1.74
C LEU A 66 -6.12 20.91 0.84
N ALA A 67 -7.27 21.27 1.42
CA ALA A 67 -8.38 21.91 0.73
C ALA A 67 -8.01 23.27 0.10
N SER A 68 -7.12 24.03 0.75
CA SER A 68 -6.63 25.31 0.23
C SER A 68 -5.79 25.16 -1.03
N HIS A 69 -5.37 23.93 -1.36
CA HIS A 69 -4.63 23.58 -2.58
C HIS A 69 -5.50 22.91 -3.65
N GLY A 70 -6.84 22.99 -3.52
CA GLY A 70 -7.79 22.41 -4.49
C GLY A 70 -7.89 20.88 -4.41
N LEU A 71 -7.42 20.29 -3.32
CA LEU A 71 -7.35 18.85 -3.09
C LEU A 71 -8.27 18.48 -1.92
N ASN A 72 -8.95 17.35 -2.02
CA ASN A 72 -9.97 16.98 -1.03
C ASN A 72 -9.47 15.91 -0.04
N ASN A 73 -10.26 15.67 0.99
CA ASN A 73 -10.15 14.54 1.91
C ASN A 73 -8.90 14.55 2.82
N GLY A 74 -8.39 15.76 3.12
CA GLY A 74 -7.47 16.01 4.23
C GLY A 74 -8.20 15.86 5.57
N TRP A 75 -7.48 15.43 6.62
CA TRP A 75 -8.15 14.92 7.83
C TRP A 75 -7.46 15.18 9.16
N TRP A 76 -6.13 15.28 9.19
CA TRP A 76 -5.40 15.56 10.43
C TRP A 76 -5.05 17.04 10.53
N LYS A 77 -4.82 17.54 11.74
CA LYS A 77 -4.36 18.93 11.96
C LYS A 77 -3.34 19.00 13.10
N PRO A 78 -2.30 19.85 13.00
CA PRO A 78 -1.30 19.99 14.04
C PRO A 78 -1.90 20.21 15.44
N GLY A 79 -1.29 19.57 16.45
CA GLY A 79 -1.68 19.69 17.86
C GLY A 79 -2.85 18.80 18.29
N GLU A 80 -3.56 18.16 17.36
CA GLU A 80 -4.71 17.31 17.70
C GLU A 80 -4.41 15.82 17.49
N PRO A 81 -4.93 14.93 18.35
CA PRO A 81 -4.76 13.49 18.18
C PRO A 81 -5.29 13.02 16.82
N ALA A 82 -4.45 12.27 16.10
CA ALA A 82 -4.75 11.67 14.83
C ALA A 82 -4.71 10.14 14.97
N ARG A 83 -5.64 9.44 14.31
CA ARG A 83 -5.74 7.99 14.29
C ARG A 83 -5.71 7.46 12.85
N GLY A 84 -4.87 6.46 12.61
CA GLY A 84 -4.61 5.89 11.29
C GLY A 84 -3.34 6.49 10.65
N MET A 85 -2.63 5.66 9.89
CA MET A 85 -1.41 6.09 9.21
C MET A 85 -1.76 6.92 7.96
N PRO A 86 -1.17 8.11 7.76
CA PRO A 86 -1.36 8.91 6.56
C PRO A 86 -0.99 8.15 5.28
N TYR A 87 -1.73 8.43 4.20
CA TYR A 87 -1.33 7.99 2.88
C TYR A 87 -0.04 8.69 2.47
N LYS A 88 0.92 7.93 1.95
CA LYS A 88 2.15 8.45 1.32
C LYS A 88 2.37 7.72 0.01
N TRP A 89 2.42 8.43 -1.11
CA TRP A 89 2.83 7.88 -2.41
C TRP A 89 4.22 7.20 -2.32
N GLY A 90 4.30 5.94 -2.76
CA GLY A 90 5.50 5.11 -2.63
C GLY A 90 5.88 4.85 -1.16
N GLY A 91 4.91 4.86 -0.26
CA GLY A 91 5.10 4.69 1.18
C GLY A 91 5.13 3.22 1.58
N PHE A 92 6.03 2.88 2.51
CA PHE A 92 6.19 1.51 3.02
C PHE A 92 6.58 1.49 4.50
N ASP A 93 6.31 2.55 5.26
CA ASP A 93 6.68 2.61 6.68
C ASP A 93 5.88 1.60 7.52
N THR A 94 6.45 1.08 8.60
CA THR A 94 5.70 0.48 9.72
C THR A 94 5.21 1.57 10.69
N PRO A 95 4.23 1.30 11.58
CA PRO A 95 3.80 2.26 12.59
C PRO A 95 4.95 2.83 13.42
N GLU A 96 5.94 2.00 13.74
CA GLU A 96 7.11 2.38 14.52
C GLU A 96 8.06 3.27 13.72
N SER A 97 8.39 2.89 12.47
CA SER A 97 9.25 3.72 11.61
C SER A 97 8.60 5.05 11.23
N PHE A 98 7.27 5.06 11.07
CA PHE A 98 6.47 6.26 10.85
C PHE A 98 6.59 7.23 12.03
N LYS A 99 6.33 6.77 13.26
CA LYS A 99 6.47 7.60 14.47
C LYS A 99 7.91 8.13 14.64
N ALA A 100 8.91 7.28 14.40
CA ALA A 100 10.30 7.69 14.47
C ALA A 100 10.65 8.75 13.39
N ALA A 101 10.06 8.67 12.21
CA ALA A 101 10.24 9.65 11.15
C ALA A 101 9.58 11.00 11.49
N LEU A 102 8.38 10.99 12.06
CA LEU A 102 7.72 12.21 12.55
C LEU A 102 8.56 12.94 13.60
N ALA A 103 9.15 12.21 14.54
CA ALA A 103 10.03 12.77 15.57
C ALA A 103 11.31 13.41 14.99
N ARG A 104 11.70 13.05 13.76
CA ARG A 104 12.79 13.68 13.00
C ARG A 104 12.30 14.81 12.08
N GLY A 105 11.06 15.25 12.21
CA GLY A 105 10.48 16.34 11.42
C GLY A 105 10.15 15.96 9.98
N ARG A 106 9.92 14.67 9.67
CA ARG A 106 9.39 14.27 8.35
C ARG A 106 7.93 14.71 8.19
N TYR A 107 7.52 14.98 6.95
CA TYR A 107 6.14 15.32 6.62
C TYR A 107 5.23 14.09 6.71
N ALA A 108 4.04 14.23 7.29
CA ALA A 108 3.13 13.12 7.57
C ALA A 108 2.21 12.85 6.39
N GLY A 109 2.68 12.03 5.44
CA GLY A 109 1.96 11.67 4.23
C GLY A 109 2.34 12.49 3.01
N ASP A 110 1.84 12.04 1.86
CA ASP A 110 1.99 12.65 0.55
C ASP A 110 0.94 12.03 -0.39
N ILE A 111 -0.12 12.77 -0.70
CA ILE A 111 -1.25 12.19 -1.44
C ILE A 111 -0.88 11.77 -2.87
N SER A 112 -1.67 10.88 -3.47
CA SER A 112 -1.51 10.56 -4.89
C SER A 112 -2.20 11.62 -5.75
N THR A 113 -1.52 12.07 -6.80
CA THR A 113 -2.06 12.95 -7.85
C THR A 113 -1.89 12.28 -9.20
N ASP A 114 -2.57 12.76 -10.24
CA ASP A 114 -2.39 12.23 -11.59
C ASP A 114 -0.95 12.40 -12.08
N GLU A 115 -0.27 13.48 -11.69
CA GLU A 115 1.14 13.70 -12.02
C GLU A 115 2.07 12.70 -11.33
N LYS A 116 1.84 12.42 -10.04
CA LYS A 116 2.59 11.37 -9.33
C LYS A 116 2.37 10.00 -9.96
N GLN A 117 1.14 9.68 -10.36
CA GLN A 117 0.82 8.41 -11.04
C GLN A 117 1.55 8.28 -12.39
N LYS A 118 1.67 9.36 -13.17
CA LYS A 118 2.44 9.37 -14.43
C LYS A 118 3.92 9.15 -14.21
N ARG A 119 4.50 9.81 -13.20
CA ARG A 119 5.93 9.77 -12.88
C ARG A 119 6.36 8.54 -12.08
N GLY A 120 5.43 7.85 -11.42
CA GLY A 120 5.70 6.68 -10.61
C GLY A 120 6.71 6.98 -9.50
N ASP A 121 7.76 6.15 -9.41
CA ASP A 121 8.79 6.23 -8.38
C ASP A 121 9.59 7.54 -8.43
N HIS A 122 9.66 8.20 -9.59
CA HIS A 122 10.33 9.49 -9.75
C HIS A 122 9.61 10.65 -9.04
N ALA A 123 8.41 10.42 -8.49
CA ALA A 123 7.64 11.40 -7.72
C ALA A 123 7.46 11.01 -6.25
N VAL A 124 8.26 10.07 -5.75
CA VAL A 124 8.29 9.66 -4.34
C VAL A 124 9.26 10.56 -3.56
N SER A 125 8.72 11.38 -2.66
CA SER A 125 9.54 12.19 -1.76
C SER A 125 10.21 11.33 -0.68
N ARG A 126 11.46 11.67 -0.34
CA ARG A 126 12.21 11.12 0.80
C ARG A 126 12.03 11.92 2.09
N GLN A 127 11.31 13.05 2.02
CA GLN A 127 11.01 13.91 3.16
C GLN A 127 9.67 13.59 3.82
N THR A 128 8.88 12.70 3.22
CA THR A 128 7.57 12.29 3.70
C THR A 128 7.61 10.88 4.32
N THR A 129 6.70 10.60 5.24
CA THR A 129 6.54 9.31 5.91
C THR A 129 5.07 8.88 5.93
N GLY A 130 4.81 7.57 5.84
CA GLY A 130 3.48 6.98 5.73
C GLY A 130 3.50 5.75 4.81
N ILE A 131 2.32 5.37 4.33
CA ILE A 131 2.15 4.16 3.52
C ILE A 131 1.19 4.38 2.34
N ASP A 132 1.42 3.73 1.20
CA ASP A 132 0.43 3.68 0.11
C ASP A 132 -0.39 2.38 0.14
N CYS A 133 -1.38 2.29 -0.75
CA CYS A 133 -2.27 1.14 -0.88
C CYS A 133 -1.54 -0.19 -1.04
N SER A 134 -0.51 -0.23 -1.90
CA SER A 134 0.23 -1.44 -2.23
C SER A 134 1.31 -1.76 -1.20
N GLY A 135 1.89 -0.73 -0.59
CA GLY A 135 2.76 -0.83 0.58
C GLY A 135 2.01 -1.44 1.76
N LEU A 136 0.75 -1.02 2.01
CA LEU A 136 -0.08 -1.59 3.07
C LEU A 136 -0.29 -3.08 2.86
N VAL A 137 -0.73 -3.49 1.66
CA VAL A 137 -0.90 -4.91 1.31
C VAL A 137 0.42 -5.68 1.47
N SER A 138 1.53 -5.11 0.99
CA SER A 138 2.85 -5.73 1.12
C SER A 138 3.25 -5.93 2.59
N ARG A 139 2.93 -4.98 3.48
CA ARG A 139 3.12 -5.12 4.93
C ARG A 139 2.19 -6.19 5.52
N CYS A 140 0.93 -6.24 5.10
CA CYS A 140 -0.03 -7.25 5.55
C CYS A 140 0.40 -8.66 5.18
N TRP A 141 1.12 -8.84 4.07
CA TRP A 141 1.66 -10.13 3.66
C TRP A 141 3.10 -10.39 4.11
N ASN A 142 3.64 -9.54 4.99
CA ASN A 142 5.01 -9.64 5.49
C ASN A 142 6.05 -9.74 4.36
N LEU A 143 5.85 -8.99 3.26
CA LEU A 143 6.78 -8.96 2.14
C LEU A 143 8.02 -8.12 2.50
N PRO A 144 9.21 -8.48 1.97
CA PRO A 144 10.46 -7.80 2.30
C PRO A 144 10.56 -6.37 1.72
N ARG A 145 9.73 -6.06 0.73
CA ARG A 145 9.72 -4.78 0.00
C ARG A 145 8.28 -4.42 -0.39
N PRO A 146 7.99 -3.17 -0.76
CA PRO A 146 6.72 -2.86 -1.38
C PRO A 146 6.68 -3.49 -2.78
N PHE A 147 5.58 -4.17 -3.08
CA PHE A 147 5.22 -4.60 -4.44
C PHE A 147 4.11 -3.68 -4.92
N SER A 148 4.35 -2.99 -6.04
CA SER A 148 3.40 -2.04 -6.63
C SER A 148 2.12 -2.73 -7.12
N THR A 149 1.05 -1.97 -7.32
CA THR A 149 -0.21 -2.48 -7.89
C THR A 149 -0.03 -3.18 -9.23
N LYS A 150 0.99 -2.81 -10.02
CA LYS A 150 1.35 -3.46 -11.29
C LYS A 150 2.09 -4.79 -11.09
N GLU A 151 2.79 -4.96 -9.97
CA GLU A 151 3.53 -6.17 -9.64
C GLU A 151 2.67 -7.24 -8.96
N LEU A 152 1.64 -6.82 -8.21
CA LEU A 152 0.77 -7.74 -7.47
C LEU A 152 0.17 -8.88 -8.32
N PRO A 153 -0.27 -8.66 -9.59
CA PRO A 153 -0.73 -9.75 -10.46
C PRO A 153 0.30 -10.85 -10.72
N PHE A 154 1.60 -10.56 -10.65
CA PHE A 154 2.66 -11.55 -10.89
C PHE A 154 2.97 -12.42 -9.67
N ILE A 155 2.57 -11.97 -8.47
CA ILE A 155 2.77 -12.72 -7.21
C ILE A 155 1.46 -13.24 -6.63
N CYS A 156 0.33 -13.00 -7.30
CA CYS A 156 -1.00 -13.43 -6.88
C CYS A 156 -1.66 -14.29 -7.95
N ARG A 157 -2.63 -15.11 -7.53
CA ARG A 157 -3.58 -15.75 -8.44
C ARG A 157 -4.90 -14.98 -8.43
N LYS A 158 -5.45 -14.70 -9.61
CA LYS A 158 -6.81 -14.17 -9.72
C LYS A 158 -7.81 -15.24 -9.25
N LEU A 159 -8.83 -14.84 -8.50
CA LEU A 159 -9.92 -15.73 -8.10
C LEU A 159 -10.99 -15.75 -9.20
N ASN A 160 -11.65 -16.90 -9.36
CA ASN A 160 -12.68 -17.08 -10.38
C ASN A 160 -14.03 -16.49 -9.93
N SER A 161 -14.32 -16.54 -8.63
CA SER A 161 -15.51 -15.94 -8.03
C SER A 161 -15.14 -14.97 -6.90
N TRP A 162 -16.01 -13.98 -6.68
CA TRP A 162 -15.98 -13.15 -5.47
C TRP A 162 -16.38 -13.96 -4.23
N ASP A 163 -17.16 -15.03 -4.40
CA ASP A 163 -17.60 -15.86 -3.28
C ASP A 163 -16.43 -16.72 -2.72
N ASP A 164 -15.35 -16.84 -3.49
CA ASP A 164 -14.11 -17.48 -3.06
C ASP A 164 -13.27 -16.59 -2.12
N LEU A 165 -13.62 -15.31 -1.95
CA LEU A 165 -12.86 -14.36 -1.13
C LEU A 165 -12.79 -14.83 0.32
N LYS A 166 -11.59 -14.72 0.89
CA LYS A 166 -11.30 -14.97 2.30
C LYS A 166 -10.51 -13.78 2.86
N PRO A 167 -10.62 -13.49 4.17
CA PRO A 167 -9.85 -12.42 4.79
C PRO A 167 -8.35 -12.53 4.46
N GLY A 168 -7.70 -11.41 4.14
CA GLY A 168 -6.31 -11.36 3.68
C GLY A 168 -6.11 -11.46 2.17
N ASP A 169 -7.14 -11.83 1.40
CA ASP A 169 -7.14 -11.65 -0.06
C ASP A 169 -7.23 -10.16 -0.42
N ILE A 170 -7.02 -9.81 -1.69
CA ILE A 170 -7.09 -8.42 -2.14
C ILE A 170 -8.15 -8.20 -3.22
N LEU A 171 -8.63 -6.97 -3.25
CA LEU A 171 -9.40 -6.40 -4.35
C LEU A 171 -8.48 -5.47 -5.13
N LEU A 172 -8.20 -5.81 -6.38
CA LEU A 172 -7.20 -5.11 -7.20
C LEU A 172 -7.80 -4.61 -8.51
N ASN A 173 -7.53 -3.36 -8.86
CA ASN A 173 -7.66 -2.83 -10.21
C ASN A 173 -6.31 -2.22 -10.67
N TYR A 174 -6.29 -1.57 -11.83
CA TYR A 174 -5.04 -1.02 -12.39
C TYR A 174 -4.45 0.18 -11.62
N ARG A 175 -5.20 0.81 -10.71
CA ARG A 175 -4.76 2.01 -9.95
C ARG A 175 -4.57 1.76 -8.47
N HIS A 176 -5.34 0.85 -7.88
CA HIS A 176 -5.51 0.77 -6.44
C HIS A 176 -5.75 -0.67 -5.98
N VAL A 177 -5.42 -0.92 -4.72
CA VAL A 177 -5.57 -2.23 -4.07
C VAL A 177 -6.06 -2.07 -2.64
N MET A 178 -6.90 -3.01 -2.22
CA MET A 178 -7.47 -3.04 -0.87
C MET A 178 -7.38 -4.46 -0.32
N LEU A 179 -7.16 -4.61 0.99
CA LEU A 179 -7.17 -5.90 1.67
C LEU A 179 -8.60 -6.25 2.09
N PHE A 180 -9.13 -7.36 1.59
CA PHE A 180 -10.43 -7.88 1.99
C PHE A 180 -10.37 -8.37 3.44
N ALA A 181 -11.26 -7.84 4.30
CA ALA A 181 -11.38 -8.24 5.70
C ALA A 181 -12.59 -9.16 5.94
N GLY A 182 -13.62 -9.07 5.10
CA GLY A 182 -14.82 -9.90 5.20
C GLY A 182 -16.00 -9.34 4.44
N TRP A 183 -17.13 -10.05 4.51
CA TRP A 183 -18.42 -9.52 4.06
C TRP A 183 -19.10 -8.81 5.22
N GLU A 184 -19.44 -7.54 5.04
CA GLU A 184 -20.38 -6.85 5.94
C GLU A 184 -21.82 -7.30 5.63
N THR A 185 -22.15 -7.43 4.35
CA THR A 185 -23.38 -8.09 3.89
C THR A 185 -22.99 -9.09 2.81
N PRO A 186 -23.16 -10.40 3.03
CA PRO A 186 -22.77 -11.45 2.09
C PRO A 186 -23.19 -11.15 0.64
N GLY A 187 -22.23 -11.22 -0.28
CA GLY A 187 -22.45 -10.98 -1.71
C GLY A 187 -22.73 -9.53 -2.12
N LYS A 188 -22.92 -8.60 -1.18
CA LYS A 188 -23.35 -7.22 -1.45
C LYS A 188 -22.35 -6.17 -1.00
N THR A 189 -21.94 -6.20 0.27
CA THR A 189 -21.08 -5.19 0.87
C THR A 189 -19.86 -5.85 1.51
N ILE A 190 -18.69 -5.36 1.15
CA ILE A 190 -17.40 -5.84 1.59
C ILE A 190 -16.87 -4.90 2.67
N LEU A 191 -16.31 -5.45 3.73
CA LEU A 191 -15.42 -4.74 4.62
C LEU A 191 -13.98 -4.93 4.14
N ALA A 192 -13.28 -3.84 3.86
CA ALA A 192 -11.89 -3.85 3.40
C ALA A 192 -11.05 -2.82 4.15
N TYR A 193 -9.74 -3.09 4.26
CA TYR A 193 -8.75 -2.11 4.64
C TYR A 193 -8.10 -1.52 3.38
N GLU A 194 -7.97 -0.21 3.34
CA GLU A 194 -7.27 0.49 2.27
C GLU A 194 -6.34 1.57 2.84
N ALA A 195 -5.40 2.01 2.03
CA ALA A 195 -4.71 3.28 2.21
C ALA A 195 -4.97 4.12 0.95
N GLY A 196 -5.75 5.18 1.06
CA GLY A 196 -6.18 5.91 -0.13
C GLY A 196 -7.08 7.08 0.19
N PRO A 197 -7.70 7.70 -0.83
CA PRO A 197 -8.48 8.92 -0.65
C PRO A 197 -9.84 8.70 0.03
N TYR A 198 -10.28 7.46 0.23
CA TYR A 198 -11.64 7.15 0.69
C TYR A 198 -11.64 6.54 2.11
N PRO A 199 -12.39 7.13 3.06
CA PRO A 199 -13.06 8.43 2.99
C PRO A 199 -12.09 9.62 3.12
N VAL A 200 -10.90 9.37 3.65
CA VAL A 200 -9.82 10.35 3.87
C VAL A 200 -8.47 9.71 3.59
N TRP A 201 -7.47 10.53 3.21
CA TRP A 201 -6.11 10.10 2.84
C TRP A 201 -5.30 9.45 3.98
N ARG A 202 -5.70 8.25 4.40
CA ARG A 202 -5.07 7.43 5.45
C ARG A 202 -5.39 5.95 5.28
N VAL A 203 -4.83 5.14 6.17
CA VAL A 203 -5.26 3.76 6.37
C VAL A 203 -6.56 3.72 7.16
N ASN A 204 -7.59 3.07 6.63
CA ASN A 204 -8.87 2.85 7.31
C ASN A 204 -9.53 1.54 6.88
N ALA A 205 -10.46 1.07 7.71
CA ALA A 205 -11.47 0.11 7.28
C ALA A 205 -12.63 0.87 6.62
N ALA A 206 -13.17 0.34 5.54
CA ALA A 206 -14.33 0.91 4.86
C ALA A 206 -15.26 -0.19 4.33
N ALA A 207 -16.57 0.08 4.41
CA ALA A 207 -17.60 -0.72 3.78
C ALA A 207 -17.77 -0.27 2.33
N MET A 208 -17.73 -1.21 1.39
CA MET A 208 -17.78 -0.93 -0.04
C MET A 208 -18.74 -1.88 -0.75
N ARG A 209 -19.57 -1.34 -1.64
CA ARG A 209 -20.49 -2.18 -2.41
C ARG A 209 -19.75 -2.94 -3.51
N LYS A 210 -19.96 -4.26 -3.57
CA LYS A 210 -19.39 -5.16 -4.59
C LYS A 210 -19.69 -4.68 -6.01
N ASP A 211 -20.91 -4.25 -6.29
CA ASP A 211 -21.31 -3.81 -7.63
C ASP A 211 -20.54 -2.57 -8.11
N LYS A 212 -20.26 -1.62 -7.21
CA LYS A 212 -19.41 -0.46 -7.48
C LYS A 212 -17.96 -0.86 -7.73
N LEU A 213 -17.44 -1.79 -6.94
CA LEU A 213 -16.09 -2.32 -7.13
C LEU A 213 -15.93 -3.01 -8.48
N VAL A 214 -16.88 -3.89 -8.85
CA VAL A 214 -16.92 -4.53 -10.18
C VAL A 214 -16.98 -3.49 -11.29
N LYS A 215 -17.88 -2.50 -11.18
CA LYS A 215 -17.98 -1.41 -12.17
C LYS A 215 -16.68 -0.62 -12.32
N ASN A 216 -15.91 -0.48 -11.24
CA ASN A 216 -14.62 0.21 -11.22
C ASN A 216 -13.43 -0.70 -11.57
N GLY A 217 -13.69 -1.89 -12.11
CA GLY A 217 -12.68 -2.81 -12.64
C GLY A 217 -11.88 -3.56 -11.57
N TYR A 218 -12.35 -3.59 -10.31
CA TYR A 218 -11.74 -4.44 -9.30
C TYR A 218 -12.03 -5.91 -9.58
N ALA A 219 -11.03 -6.75 -9.32
CA ALA A 219 -11.15 -8.19 -9.30
C ALA A 219 -10.56 -8.77 -8.00
N PRO A 220 -11.05 -9.94 -7.54
CA PRO A 220 -10.50 -10.62 -6.39
C PRO A 220 -9.21 -11.37 -6.73
N TRP A 221 -8.19 -11.26 -5.89
CA TRP A 221 -6.92 -11.98 -6.03
C TRP A 221 -6.46 -12.54 -4.69
N ARG A 222 -5.74 -13.66 -4.73
CA ARG A 222 -5.16 -14.31 -3.57
C ARG A 222 -3.65 -14.45 -3.70
N TYR A 223 -2.98 -14.08 -2.63
CA TYR A 223 -1.56 -14.29 -2.47
C TYR A 223 -1.27 -15.75 -2.03
N PRO A 224 -0.44 -16.51 -2.76
CA PRO A 224 -0.13 -17.91 -2.41
C PRO A 224 0.65 -18.09 -1.10
N GLY A 225 1.29 -17.04 -0.57
CA GLY A 225 2.00 -17.10 0.71
C GLY A 225 1.10 -17.03 1.94
N ILE A 226 -0.23 -17.01 1.78
CA ILE A 226 -1.18 -17.18 2.87
C ILE A 226 -1.30 -18.68 3.18
N VAL A 227 -0.96 -19.10 4.40
CA VAL A 227 -0.75 -20.52 4.74
C VAL A 227 -1.94 -21.22 5.44
N ASP A 228 -3.08 -20.53 5.60
CA ASP A 228 -4.32 -21.03 6.23
C ASP A 228 -5.63 -20.72 5.44
#